data_AF-A0A4Q2ZDG0-F1
#
_entry.id   AF-A0A4Q2ZDG0-F1
#
_cell.length_a   1.000
_cell.length_b   1.000
_cell.length_c   1.000
_cell.angle_alpha   90.00
_cell.angle_beta   90.00
_cell.angle_gamma   90.00
#
_symmetry.space_group_name_H-M   'P 1'
#
loop_
_entity.id
_entity.type
_entity.pdbx_description
1 polymer ?
#
loop_
_entity_poly.entity_id
_entity_poly.type
_entity_poly.pdbx_seq_one_letter_code
_entity_poly.pdbx_strand_id
1 'polypeptide(L)'
;MFRTTLRLAATASILALAAPAFAQDAASAPDDELLVTAQRDNQSEVTRGGNAGVLGDKPAEDIPFSIKSYNAALILNQQPQTLGQVLENDPSIRISYGFGNAAEQFVVRGFSLFGDDIGLDGLYGIAPRQLIAPELYESVQVLNGASAFLNG
;
A
#
# COMPACT_ATOMS: atom_id res chain seq x y z
N MET A 1 29.68 86.50 61.45
CA MET A 1 31.14 86.38 61.62
C MET A 1 31.51 84.94 61.23
N PHE A 2 32.47 84.74 60.31
CA PHE A 2 33.08 83.47 59.82
C PHE A 2 32.15 82.46 59.07
N ARG A 3 32.26 82.24 57.75
CA ARG A 3 33.26 81.54 56.88
C ARG A 3 33.28 79.99 56.95
N THR A 4 33.01 79.40 55.76
CA THR A 4 33.55 78.14 55.16
C THR A 4 33.24 76.77 55.77
N THR A 5 32.70 75.83 54.98
CA THR A 5 33.47 74.76 54.29
C THR A 5 32.58 73.80 53.46
N LEU A 6 33.14 73.45 52.30
CA LEU A 6 32.78 72.45 51.30
C LEU A 6 32.97 71.02 51.84
N ARG A 7 32.00 70.10 51.65
CA ARG A 7 32.28 68.66 51.48
C ARG A 7 31.30 67.97 50.53
N LEU A 8 31.89 67.45 49.45
CA LEU A 8 31.39 66.56 48.42
C LEU A 8 31.20 65.16 49.02
N ALA A 9 30.08 64.47 48.75
CA ALA A 9 29.96 63.03 48.95
C ALA A 9 29.07 62.45 47.84
N ALA A 10 29.68 61.60 47.03
CA ALA A 10 29.18 61.07 45.78
C ALA A 10 28.12 59.97 45.99
N THR A 11 27.02 60.09 45.26
CA THR A 11 26.07 59.00 44.99
C THR A 11 26.65 58.09 43.91
N ALA A 12 27.02 56.86 44.29
CA ALA A 12 27.47 55.83 43.34
C ALA A 12 26.24 55.15 42.71
N SER A 13 25.86 55.59 41.52
CA SER A 13 24.89 54.90 40.67
C SER A 13 25.50 53.61 40.14
N ILE A 14 24.90 52.47 40.46
CA ILE A 14 25.26 51.17 39.89
C ILE A 14 24.77 51.15 38.44
N LEU A 15 25.71 51.28 37.50
CA LEU A 15 25.48 51.09 36.08
C LEU A 15 25.43 49.58 35.81
N ALA A 16 24.23 49.02 35.67
CA ALA A 16 24.06 47.64 35.22
C ALA A 16 24.54 47.54 33.76
N LEU A 17 25.72 46.92 33.54
CA LEU A 17 26.16 46.54 32.21
C LEU A 17 25.20 45.48 31.66
N ALA A 18 24.38 45.86 30.68
CA ALA A 18 23.69 44.92 29.82
C ALA A 18 24.75 44.18 28.97
N ALA A 19 25.09 42.95 29.33
CA ALA A 19 25.83 42.06 28.44
C ALA A 19 24.91 41.70 27.26
N PRO A 20 25.40 41.73 26.01
CA PRO A 20 24.61 41.23 24.88
C PRO A 20 24.40 39.73 25.11
N ALA A 21 23.13 39.31 25.15
CA ALA A 21 22.81 37.90 25.08
C ALA A 21 23.20 37.41 23.68
N PHE A 22 24.24 36.59 23.60
CA PHE A 22 24.50 35.82 22.39
C PHE A 22 23.27 34.93 22.15
N ALA A 23 22.60 35.15 21.02
CA ALA A 23 21.61 34.21 20.53
C ALA A 23 22.31 32.86 20.41
N GLN A 24 21.83 31.88 21.18
CA GLN A 24 22.20 30.50 20.93
C GLN A 24 21.70 30.20 19.52
N ASP A 25 22.63 29.95 18.60
CA ASP A 25 22.32 29.29 17.35
C ASP A 25 21.63 27.99 17.75
N ALA A 26 20.30 28.00 17.65
CA ALA A 26 19.49 26.83 17.94
C ALA A 26 19.96 25.82 16.91
N ALA A 27 20.82 24.89 17.36
CA ALA A 27 21.29 23.77 16.58
C ALA A 27 20.08 23.25 15.82
N SER A 28 20.11 23.41 14.50
CA SER A 28 19.02 23.07 13.61
C SER A 28 18.52 21.71 14.03
N ALA A 29 17.28 21.66 14.53
CA ALA A 29 16.59 20.40 14.70
C ALA A 29 16.79 19.63 13.39
N PRO A 30 17.09 18.32 13.43
CA PRO A 30 17.20 17.56 12.19
C PRO A 30 15.91 17.82 11.41
N ASP A 31 16.04 18.29 10.17
CA ASP A 31 14.92 18.33 9.24
C ASP A 31 14.46 16.88 9.11
N ASP A 32 13.46 16.50 9.91
CA ASP A 32 12.73 15.25 9.74
C ASP A 32 11.98 15.40 8.42
N GLU A 33 12.66 15.03 7.33
CA GLU A 33 12.08 14.97 6.00
C GLU A 33 11.00 13.88 5.99
N LEU A 34 9.77 14.29 6.29
CA LEU A 34 8.59 13.45 6.21
C LEU A 34 8.19 13.33 4.74
N LEU A 35 8.70 12.29 4.07
CA LEU A 35 8.26 11.93 2.72
C LEU A 35 6.81 11.43 2.78
N VAL A 36 5.86 12.32 2.52
CA VAL A 36 4.44 11.96 2.34
C VAL A 36 4.22 11.60 0.88
N THR A 37 4.32 10.31 0.57
CA THR A 37 3.90 9.77 -0.73
C THR A 37 2.40 9.48 -0.70
N ALA A 38 1.67 10.04 -1.66
CA ALA A 38 0.27 9.69 -1.91
C ALA A 38 0.20 9.01 -3.28
N GLN A 39 -0.36 7.80 -3.32
CA GLN A 39 -0.69 7.13 -4.57
C GLN A 39 -2.13 7.48 -4.96
N ARG A 40 -2.40 7.61 -6.25
CA ARG A 40 -3.77 7.81 -6.72
C ARG A 40 -4.54 6.49 -6.60
N ASP A 41 -5.49 6.43 -5.67
CA ASP A 41 -6.34 5.23 -5.48
C ASP A 41 -7.16 4.85 -6.72
N ASN A 42 -7.42 5.81 -7.61
CA ASN A 42 -8.19 5.61 -8.85
C ASN A 42 -7.33 5.40 -10.10
N GLN A 43 -6.13 4.82 -9.96
CA GLN A 43 -5.34 4.42 -11.12
C GLN A 43 -5.57 2.93 -11.39
N SER A 44 -6.08 2.58 -12.57
CA SER A 44 -6.11 1.18 -13.03
C SER A 44 -4.69 0.66 -13.14
N GLU A 45 -4.36 -0.35 -12.35
CA GLU A 45 -3.00 -0.91 -12.32
C GLU A 45 -3.05 -2.44 -12.25
N VAL A 46 -2.09 -3.06 -12.93
CA VAL A 46 -1.80 -4.49 -12.79
C VAL A 46 -0.39 -4.60 -12.22
N THR A 47 -0.29 -5.07 -10.99
CA THR A 47 0.98 -5.23 -10.29
C THR A 47 1.50 -6.66 -10.40
N ARG A 48 2.83 -6.82 -10.35
CA ARG A 48 3.48 -8.14 -10.34
C ARG A 48 3.92 -8.48 -8.92
N GLY A 49 3.03 -9.11 -8.16
CA GLY A 49 3.27 -9.49 -6.77
C GLY A 49 1.97 -9.64 -5.98
N GLY A 50 2.11 -10.02 -4.72
CA GLY A 50 1.04 -10.16 -3.73
C GLY A 50 1.19 -11.46 -2.94
N ASN A 51 0.09 -11.96 -2.40
CA ASN A 51 0.08 -13.15 -1.55
C ASN A 51 0.56 -14.43 -2.27
N ALA A 52 1.58 -15.07 -1.74
CA ALA A 52 2.13 -16.34 -2.22
C ALA A 52 1.88 -17.46 -1.20
N GLY A 53 0.67 -17.52 -0.65
CA GLY A 53 0.25 -18.54 0.33
C GLY A 53 1.11 -18.50 1.59
N VAL A 54 1.75 -19.62 1.93
CA VAL A 54 2.66 -19.75 3.09
C VAL A 54 3.81 -18.74 3.11
N LEU A 55 4.21 -18.19 1.95
CA LEU A 55 5.28 -17.20 1.84
C LEU A 55 4.81 -15.76 2.14
N GLY A 56 3.50 -15.55 2.27
CA GLY A 56 2.89 -14.23 2.48
C GLY A 56 3.01 -13.32 1.27
N ASP A 57 2.84 -12.02 1.48
CA ASP A 57 2.93 -11.02 0.41
C ASP A 57 4.38 -10.77 -0.02
N LYS A 58 4.64 -10.99 -1.30
CA LYS A 58 5.97 -10.80 -1.91
C LYS A 58 5.85 -10.15 -3.28
N PRO A 59 6.83 -9.31 -3.69
CA PRO A 59 6.93 -8.89 -5.08
C PRO A 59 7.30 -10.10 -5.95
N ALA A 60 6.88 -10.10 -7.22
CA ALA A 60 7.12 -11.24 -8.11
C ALA A 60 8.61 -11.47 -8.43
N GLU A 61 9.48 -10.49 -8.20
CA GLU A 61 10.94 -10.61 -8.38
C GLU A 61 11.62 -11.45 -7.28
N ASP A 62 11.00 -11.55 -6.10
CA ASP A 62 11.57 -12.26 -4.94
C ASP A 62 11.17 -13.74 -4.91
N ILE A 63 10.23 -14.17 -5.75
CA ILE A 63 9.67 -15.52 -5.73
C ILE A 63 9.75 -16.16 -7.11
N PRO A 64 9.98 -17.49 -7.21
CA PRO A 64 10.04 -18.21 -8.47
C PRO A 64 8.64 -18.50 -9.06
N PHE A 65 7.68 -17.60 -8.85
CA PHE A 65 6.29 -17.75 -9.29
C PHE A 65 5.84 -16.51 -10.05
N SER A 66 4.95 -16.69 -11.03
CA SER A 66 4.37 -15.58 -11.78
C SER A 66 3.05 -15.17 -11.14
N ILE A 67 3.08 -14.11 -10.33
CA ILE A 67 1.90 -13.51 -9.70
C ILE A 67 1.53 -12.21 -10.41
N LYS A 68 0.23 -12.02 -10.66
CA LYS A 68 -0.35 -10.76 -11.13
C LYS A 68 -1.54 -10.40 -10.24
N SER A 69 -1.62 -9.14 -9.86
CA SER A 69 -2.72 -8.61 -9.05
C SER A 69 -3.38 -7.44 -9.77
N TYR A 70 -4.70 -7.49 -9.84
CA TYR A 70 -5.57 -6.52 -10.50
C TYR A 70 -6.28 -5.72 -9.41
N ASN A 71 -6.08 -4.40 -9.36
CA ASN A 71 -6.60 -3.58 -8.27
C ASN A 71 -8.09 -3.21 -8.43
N ALA A 72 -8.70 -2.71 -7.36
CA ALA A 72 -10.09 -2.28 -7.34
C ALA A 72 -10.41 -1.23 -8.41
N ALA A 73 -9.52 -0.26 -8.64
CA ALA A 73 -9.72 0.76 -9.67
C ALA A 73 -9.86 0.14 -11.07
N LEU A 74 -9.04 -0.87 -11.39
CA LEU A 74 -9.16 -1.61 -12.65
C LEU A 74 -10.49 -2.37 -12.73
N ILE A 75 -10.87 -3.07 -11.65
CA ILE A 75 -12.14 -3.80 -11.58
C ILE A 75 -13.31 -2.83 -11.81
N LEU A 76 -13.38 -1.73 -11.07
CA LEU A 76 -14.44 -0.73 -11.20
C LEU A 76 -14.49 -0.09 -12.59
N ASN A 77 -13.34 0.21 -13.19
CA ASN A 77 -13.27 0.83 -14.51
C ASN A 77 -13.69 -0.12 -15.64
N GLN A 78 -13.54 -1.43 -15.46
CA GLN A 78 -13.98 -2.43 -16.43
C GLN A 78 -15.48 -2.74 -16.36
N GLN A 79 -16.14 -2.39 -15.24
CA GLN A 79 -17.53 -2.75 -14.94
C GLN A 79 -17.87 -4.25 -15.17
N PRO A 80 -17.00 -5.18 -14.74
CA PRO A 80 -17.15 -6.60 -15.00
C PRO A 80 -18.28 -7.16 -14.13
N GLN A 81 -19.16 -7.96 -14.73
CA GLN A 81 -20.22 -8.66 -14.01
C GLN A 81 -19.73 -9.97 -13.38
N THR A 82 -18.57 -10.46 -13.82
CA THR A 82 -18.00 -11.75 -13.40
C THR A 82 -16.49 -11.65 -13.25
N LEU A 83 -15.91 -12.56 -12.47
CA LEU A 83 -14.47 -12.68 -12.31
C LEU A 83 -13.77 -12.97 -13.65
N GLY A 84 -14.39 -13.77 -14.53
CA GLY A 84 -13.89 -14.03 -15.87
C GLY A 84 -13.61 -12.75 -16.66
N GLN A 85 -14.53 -11.77 -16.60
CA GLN A 85 -14.40 -10.51 -17.33
C GLN A 85 -13.22 -9.66 -16.85
N VAL A 86 -12.90 -9.67 -15.56
CA VAL A 86 -11.69 -9.01 -15.02
C VAL A 86 -10.43 -9.60 -15.66
N LEU A 87 -10.41 -10.93 -15.78
CA LEU A 87 -9.27 -11.72 -16.21
C LEU A 87 -9.10 -11.83 -17.73
N GLU A 88 -10.03 -11.28 -18.54
CA GLU A 88 -9.90 -11.26 -20.01
C GLU A 88 -8.64 -10.54 -20.49
N ASN A 89 -8.08 -9.65 -19.67
CA ASN A 89 -6.83 -8.93 -19.96
C ASN A 89 -5.57 -9.81 -19.80
N ASP A 90 -5.68 -11.01 -19.24
CA ASP A 90 -4.55 -11.92 -19.06
C ASP A 90 -4.41 -12.91 -20.24
N PRO A 91 -3.32 -12.85 -21.03
CA PRO A 91 -3.11 -13.78 -22.14
C PRO A 91 -2.86 -15.24 -21.69
N SER A 92 -2.56 -15.47 -20.40
CA SER A 92 -2.34 -16.81 -19.85
C SER A 92 -3.63 -17.53 -19.45
N ILE A 93 -4.76 -16.83 -19.50
CA ILE A 93 -6.06 -17.31 -19.03
C ILE A 93 -7.04 -17.30 -20.19
N ARG A 94 -7.81 -18.38 -20.32
CA ARG A 94 -8.99 -18.41 -21.18
C ARG A 94 -10.21 -18.70 -20.33
N ILE A 95 -11.24 -17.89 -20.51
CA ILE A 95 -12.52 -18.09 -19.84
C ILE A 95 -13.37 -19.04 -20.69
N SER A 96 -13.98 -20.00 -20.02
CA SER A 96 -14.95 -20.92 -20.58
C SER A 96 -16.12 -21.10 -19.61
N TYR A 97 -17.12 -21.86 -20.00
CA TYR A 97 -18.31 -22.10 -19.19
C TYR A 97 -18.47 -23.59 -18.93
N GLY A 98 -18.98 -23.90 -17.74
CA GLY A 98 -19.39 -25.25 -17.38
C GLY A 98 -20.53 -25.75 -18.27
N PHE A 99 -20.57 -27.06 -18.49
CA PHE A 99 -21.63 -27.67 -19.28
C PHE A 99 -22.93 -27.75 -18.47
N GLY A 100 -24.01 -27.16 -18.99
CA GLY A 100 -25.35 -27.26 -18.39
C GLY A 100 -25.56 -26.40 -17.13
N ASN A 101 -24.67 -25.46 -16.83
CA ASN A 101 -24.81 -24.51 -15.73
C ASN A 101 -24.19 -23.14 -16.06
N ALA A 102 -24.54 -22.12 -15.28
CA ALA A 102 -23.94 -20.79 -15.38
C ALA A 102 -22.69 -20.70 -14.47
N ALA A 103 -21.75 -21.64 -14.65
CA ALA A 103 -20.49 -21.63 -13.91
C ALA A 103 -19.33 -21.21 -14.82
N GLU A 104 -18.45 -20.34 -14.32
CA GLU A 104 -17.21 -20.01 -15.01
C GLU A 104 -16.16 -21.10 -14.81
N GLN A 105 -15.43 -21.41 -15.88
CA GLN A 105 -14.26 -22.28 -15.85
C GLN A 105 -13.06 -21.50 -16.37
N PHE A 106 -11.97 -21.53 -15.61
CA PHE A 106 -10.76 -20.78 -15.91
C PHE A 106 -9.71 -21.73 -16.46
N VAL A 107 -9.28 -21.56 -17.71
CA VAL A 107 -8.20 -22.36 -18.29
C VAL A 107 -6.91 -21.56 -18.19
N VAL A 108 -6.10 -21.87 -17.17
CA VAL A 108 -4.83 -21.18 -16.87
C VAL A 108 -3.69 -22.02 -17.42
N ARG A 109 -2.92 -21.47 -18.38
CA ARG A 109 -1.82 -22.17 -19.06
C ARG A 109 -2.19 -23.59 -19.57
N GLY A 110 -3.44 -23.78 -19.97
CA GLY A 110 -3.96 -25.06 -20.49
C GLY A 110 -4.58 -26.00 -19.44
N PHE A 111 -4.54 -25.65 -18.16
CA PHE A 111 -5.17 -26.42 -17.09
C PHE A 111 -6.50 -25.80 -16.69
N SER A 112 -7.55 -26.62 -16.60
CA SER A 112 -8.87 -26.18 -16.16
C SER A 112 -8.92 -26.07 -14.64
N LEU A 113 -9.32 -24.90 -14.16
CA LEU A 113 -9.62 -24.57 -12.78
C LEU A 113 -11.11 -24.22 -12.66
N PHE A 114 -11.71 -24.55 -11.53
CA PHE A 114 -13.12 -24.33 -11.22
C PHE A 114 -13.28 -23.39 -10.02
N GLY A 115 -14.52 -23.07 -9.65
CA GLY A 115 -14.80 -22.21 -8.49
C GLY A 115 -14.22 -22.70 -7.16
N ASP A 116 -13.91 -24.00 -7.02
CA ASP A 116 -13.24 -24.55 -5.82
C ASP A 116 -11.76 -24.17 -5.73
N ASP A 117 -11.13 -23.89 -6.86
CA ASP A 117 -9.71 -23.50 -6.96
C ASP A 117 -9.51 -21.98 -6.77
N ILE A 118 -10.57 -21.27 -6.36
CA ILE A 118 -10.55 -19.84 -6.07
C ILE A 118 -10.52 -19.65 -4.55
N GLY A 119 -9.44 -19.04 -4.08
CA GLY A 119 -9.29 -18.65 -2.68
C GLY A 119 -9.72 -17.21 -2.45
N LEU A 120 -10.30 -16.94 -1.27
CA LEU A 120 -10.49 -15.59 -0.75
C LEU A 120 -9.50 -15.39 0.41
N ASP A 121 -8.59 -14.43 0.27
CA ASP A 121 -7.51 -14.17 1.24
C ASP A 121 -6.70 -15.43 1.60
N GLY A 122 -6.48 -16.31 0.62
CA GLY A 122 -5.78 -17.59 0.80
C GLY A 122 -6.64 -18.73 1.35
N LEU A 123 -7.91 -18.50 1.69
CA LEU A 123 -8.84 -19.53 2.13
C LEU A 123 -9.68 -20.06 0.96
N TYR A 124 -9.53 -21.36 0.67
CA TYR A 124 -10.21 -22.05 -0.42
C TYR A 124 -11.55 -22.64 0.02
N GLY A 125 -12.49 -22.78 -0.93
CA GLY A 125 -13.79 -23.41 -0.72
C GLY A 125 -14.86 -22.53 -0.07
N ILE A 126 -14.57 -21.25 0.17
CA ILE A 126 -15.55 -20.28 0.71
C ILE A 126 -16.12 -19.32 -0.35
N ALA A 127 -15.48 -19.23 -1.51
CA ALA A 127 -15.96 -18.41 -2.61
C ALA A 127 -17.20 -19.02 -3.27
N PRO A 128 -18.11 -18.20 -3.83
CA PRO A 128 -19.22 -18.70 -4.65
C PRO A 128 -18.71 -19.59 -5.81
N ARG A 129 -19.25 -20.81 -5.91
CA ARG A 129 -18.74 -21.81 -6.87
C ARG A 129 -19.03 -21.52 -8.34
N GLN A 130 -20.09 -20.79 -8.63
CA GLN A 130 -20.61 -20.64 -10.01
C GLN A 130 -20.18 -19.32 -10.62
N LEU A 131 -20.53 -18.22 -9.96
CA LEU A 131 -20.30 -16.85 -10.41
C LEU A 131 -19.85 -16.02 -9.22
N ILE A 132 -18.76 -15.29 -9.41
CA ILE A 132 -18.18 -14.42 -8.40
C ILE A 132 -18.32 -12.99 -8.91
N ALA A 133 -18.96 -12.15 -8.11
CA ALA A 133 -19.10 -10.72 -8.36
C ALA A 133 -17.80 -10.01 -7.93
N PRO A 134 -16.99 -9.49 -8.87
CA PRO A 134 -15.67 -8.98 -8.57
C PRO A 134 -15.68 -7.63 -7.81
N GLU A 135 -16.80 -6.90 -7.80
CA GLU A 135 -16.91 -5.57 -7.21
C GLU A 135 -16.84 -5.56 -5.68
N LEU A 136 -16.95 -6.74 -5.06
CA LEU A 136 -16.86 -6.92 -3.61
C LEU A 136 -15.41 -7.02 -3.11
N TYR A 137 -14.42 -7.06 -4.01
CA TYR A 137 -13.03 -7.32 -3.67
C TYR A 137 -12.12 -6.14 -4.02
N GLU A 138 -11.14 -5.89 -3.16
CA GLU A 138 -10.13 -4.84 -3.38
C GLU A 138 -9.10 -5.24 -4.44
N SER A 139 -8.87 -6.54 -4.62
CA SER A 139 -7.99 -7.03 -5.65
C SER A 139 -8.36 -8.44 -6.09
N VAL A 140 -8.05 -8.74 -7.35
CA VAL A 140 -8.10 -10.09 -7.90
C VAL A 140 -6.66 -10.51 -8.20
N GLN A 141 -6.25 -11.67 -7.70
CA GLN A 141 -4.90 -12.17 -7.91
C GLN A 141 -4.90 -13.47 -8.71
N VAL A 142 -3.91 -13.61 -9.59
CA VAL A 142 -3.63 -14.85 -10.32
C VAL A 142 -2.20 -15.30 -10.04
N LEU A 143 -2.08 -16.49 -9.47
CA LEU A 143 -0.82 -17.21 -9.35
C LEU A 143 -0.74 -18.27 -10.44
N ASN A 144 0.22 -18.11 -11.35
CA ASN A 144 0.40 -19.01 -12.48
C ASN A 144 1.36 -20.16 -12.13
N GLY A 145 0.90 -21.39 -12.27
CA GLY A 145 1.69 -22.61 -12.08
C GLY A 145 1.18 -23.48 -10.93
N ALA A 146 1.88 -24.59 -10.67
CA ALA A 146 1.53 -25.47 -9.56
C ALA A 146 1.84 -24.79 -8.21
N SER A 147 0.86 -24.74 -7.33
CA SER A 147 0.93 -24.00 -6.06
C SER A 147 0.50 -24.80 -4.82
N ALA A 148 0.37 -26.12 -4.94
CA ALA A 148 -0.03 -27.00 -3.83
C ALA A 148 0.84 -26.84 -2.58
N PHE A 149 2.16 -26.63 -2.73
CA PHE A 149 3.02 -26.35 -1.58
C PHE A 149 2.68 -25.02 -0.87
N LEU A 150 2.23 -24.00 -1.63
CA LEU A 150 1.93 -22.68 -1.08
C LEU A 150 0.55 -22.62 -0.42
N ASN A 151 -0.43 -23.33 -1.01
CA ASN A 151 -1.84 -23.15 -0.72
C ASN A 151 -2.55 -24.40 -0.14
N GLY A 152 -1.90 -25.57 -0.16
CA GLY A 152 -2.48 -26.85 0.25
C GLY A 152 -2.87 -27.74 -0.93
#